data_AF-A0A9Q8QL96-F1
#
_entry.id   AF-A0A9Q8QL96-F1
#
_cell.length_a   1.000
_cell.length_b   1.000
_cell.length_c   1.000
_cell.angle_alpha   90.00
_cell.angle_beta   90.00
_cell.angle_gamma   90.00
#
_symmetry.space_group_name_H-M   'P 1'
#
loop_
_entity.id
_entity.type
_entity.pdbx_description
1 polymer ?
#
loop_
_entity_poly.entity_id
_entity_poly.type
_entity_poly.pdbx_seq_one_letter_code
_entity_poly.pdbx_strand_id
1 'polypeptide(L)'
;MATGEATTIAGAAELALSDFQRCLHLSAQLHPRESALVEDQLARFSLWMSEIGVFARERASVDHRLREAPDVRDAVIGLLETLADSVQNCSLTLQSILDSRKETAESLSIAEARVSSSVRAIAGEIHLLYRLSNTIRRAGRESQNIRC
;
A
#
# COMPACT_ATOMS: atom_id res chain seq x y z
N MET A 1 5.90 -7.29 -28.38
CA MET A 1 6.36 -5.89 -28.25
C MET A 1 5.56 -5.29 -27.11
N ALA A 2 6.21 -5.01 -25.99
CA ALA A 2 5.58 -4.56 -24.76
C ALA A 2 4.99 -3.16 -24.98
N THR A 3 3.68 -3.03 -24.78
CA THR A 3 3.03 -1.74 -24.63
C THR A 3 3.54 -1.14 -23.31
N GLY A 4 4.40 -0.13 -23.41
CA GLY A 4 4.73 0.75 -22.29
C GLY A 4 3.52 1.61 -21.97
N GLU A 5 2.50 1.03 -21.35
CA GLU A 5 1.52 1.82 -20.62
C GLU A 5 2.27 2.42 -19.43
N ALA A 6 2.33 3.75 -19.38
CA ALA A 6 2.90 4.45 -18.24
C ALA A 6 2.16 3.95 -16.99
N THR A 7 2.86 3.26 -16.08
CA THR A 7 2.33 2.88 -14.78
C THR A 7 1.72 4.13 -14.16
N THR A 8 0.41 4.12 -13.95
CA THR A 8 -0.29 5.24 -13.31
C THR A 8 -0.30 5.01 -11.81
N ILE A 9 -0.49 6.08 -11.04
CA ILE A 9 -0.69 5.96 -9.59
C ILE A 9 -1.94 5.11 -9.32
N ALA A 10 -3.00 5.29 -10.12
CA ALA A 10 -4.20 4.46 -10.07
C ALA A 10 -3.91 2.96 -10.31
N GLY A 11 -3.12 2.63 -11.33
CA GLY A 11 -2.76 1.24 -11.63
C GLY A 11 -1.91 0.61 -10.53
N ALA A 12 -0.89 1.31 -10.04
CA ALA A 12 -0.07 0.83 -8.93
C ALA A 12 -0.88 0.64 -7.63
N ALA A 13 -1.83 1.54 -7.36
CA ALA A 13 -2.71 1.42 -6.20
C ALA A 13 -3.72 0.27 -6.33
N GLU A 14 -4.21 -0.01 -7.54
CA GLU A 14 -5.09 -1.16 -7.81
C GLU A 14 -4.37 -2.49 -7.59
N LEU A 15 -3.10 -2.59 -8.04
CA LEU A 15 -2.26 -3.75 -7.77
C LEU A 15 -2.05 -3.96 -6.26
N ALA A 16 -1.64 -2.91 -5.54
CA ALA A 16 -1.48 -2.97 -4.09
C ALA A 16 -2.78 -3.37 -3.38
N LEU A 17 -3.93 -2.85 -3.83
CA LEU A 17 -5.24 -3.20 -3.28
C LEU A 17 -5.58 -4.70 -3.49
N SER A 18 -5.31 -5.23 -4.69
CA SER A 18 -5.51 -6.65 -4.98
C SER A 18 -4.63 -7.54 -4.08
N ASP A 19 -3.37 -7.15 -3.88
CA ASP A 19 -2.47 -7.85 -2.98
C ASP A 19 -2.93 -7.79 -1.52
N PHE A 20 -3.47 -6.65 -1.06
CA PHE A 20 -4.05 -6.55 0.27
C PHE A 20 -5.26 -7.46 0.45
N GLN A 21 -6.15 -7.55 -0.54
CA GLN A 21 -7.31 -8.44 -0.48
C GLN A 21 -6.89 -9.90 -0.37
N ARG A 22 -5.86 -10.30 -1.13
CA ARG A 22 -5.27 -11.64 -1.05
C ARG A 22 -4.63 -11.89 0.31
N CYS A 23 -3.85 -10.95 0.83
CA CYS A 23 -3.24 -11.01 2.15
C CYS A 23 -4.30 -11.17 3.26
N LEU A 24 -5.38 -10.39 3.19
CA LEU A 24 -6.50 -10.46 4.12
C LEU A 24 -7.17 -11.84 4.09
N HIS A 25 -7.44 -12.37 2.90
CA HIS A 25 -8.02 -13.70 2.75
C HIS A 25 -7.16 -14.81 3.37
N LEU A 26 -5.83 -14.73 3.24
CA LEU A 26 -4.90 -15.69 3.87
C LEU A 26 -4.86 -15.52 5.39
N SER A 27 -4.80 -14.28 5.88
CA SER A 27 -4.78 -14.00 7.32
C SER A 27 -6.05 -14.45 8.04
N ALA A 28 -7.21 -14.35 7.38
CA ALA A 28 -8.49 -14.81 7.92
C ALA A 28 -8.54 -16.33 8.14
N GLN A 29 -7.72 -17.10 7.43
CA GLN A 29 -7.60 -18.55 7.63
C GLN A 29 -6.71 -18.90 8.84
N LEU A 30 -5.88 -17.97 9.31
CA LEU A 30 -4.95 -18.15 10.45
C LEU A 30 -5.59 -17.88 11.78
N HIS A 31 -5.82 -16.61 12.09
CA HIS A 31 -6.36 -16.21 13.37
C HIS A 31 -7.05 -14.85 13.23
N PRO A 32 -8.16 -14.59 13.94
CA PRO A 32 -8.86 -13.30 13.89
C PRO A 32 -7.97 -12.09 14.24
N ARG A 33 -6.90 -12.32 14.99
CA ARG A 33 -5.91 -11.29 15.35
C ARG A 33 -5.13 -10.81 14.12
N GLU A 34 -4.59 -11.73 13.32
CA GLU A 34 -3.78 -11.39 12.15
C GLU A 34 -4.66 -10.75 11.06
N SER A 35 -5.90 -11.23 10.91
CA SER A 35 -6.84 -10.59 9.99
C SER A 35 -7.16 -9.16 10.39
N ALA A 36 -7.38 -8.88 11.68
CA ALA A 36 -7.63 -7.52 12.16
C ALA A 36 -6.45 -6.57 11.92
N LEU A 37 -5.21 -7.08 12.02
CA LEU A 37 -4.00 -6.29 11.76
C LEU A 37 -3.86 -5.91 10.29
N VAL A 38 -4.12 -6.86 9.38
CA VAL A 38 -4.10 -6.62 7.93
C VAL A 38 -5.27 -5.70 7.51
N GLU A 39 -6.45 -5.92 8.10
CA GLU A 39 -7.64 -5.09 7.86
C GLU A 39 -7.43 -3.63 8.27
N ASP A 40 -6.80 -3.36 9.42
CA ASP A 40 -6.44 -1.99 9.85
C ASP A 40 -5.51 -1.31 8.83
N GLN A 41 -4.53 -2.02 8.27
CA GLN A 41 -3.66 -1.42 7.25
C GLN A 41 -4.40 -1.19 5.93
N LEU A 42 -5.25 -2.12 5.50
CA LEU A 42 -6.08 -1.94 4.32
C LEU A 42 -7.05 -0.76 4.48
N ALA A 43 -7.65 -0.56 5.65
CA ALA A 43 -8.52 0.57 5.92
C ALA A 43 -7.76 1.91 5.81
N ARG A 44 -6.55 1.98 6.37
CA ARG A 44 -5.68 3.18 6.26
C ARG A 44 -5.26 3.46 4.83
N PHE A 45 -4.88 2.42 4.08
CA PHE A 45 -4.54 2.56 2.67
C PHE A 45 -5.75 3.02 1.83
N SER A 46 -6.93 2.45 2.09
CA SER A 46 -8.18 2.85 1.42
C SER A 46 -8.55 4.29 1.70
N LEU A 47 -8.38 4.74 2.95
CA LEU A 47 -8.58 6.13 3.32
C LEU A 47 -7.61 7.05 2.56
N TRP A 48 -6.32 6.69 2.51
CA TRP A 48 -5.32 7.44 1.75
C TRP A 48 -5.70 7.57 0.28
N MET A 49 -6.12 6.47 -0.37
CA MET A 49 -6.53 6.46 -1.77
C MET A 49 -7.71 7.41 -2.04
N SER A 50 -8.67 7.43 -1.12
CA SER A 50 -9.83 8.33 -1.17
C SER A 50 -9.42 9.79 -1.00
N GLU A 51 -8.58 10.09 0.00
CA GLU A 51 -8.16 11.46 0.33
C GLU A 51 -7.31 12.11 -0.77
N ILE A 52 -6.40 11.35 -1.40
CA ILE A 52 -5.59 11.89 -2.49
C ILE A 52 -6.33 11.91 -3.83
N GLY A 53 -7.43 11.15 -3.94
CA GLY A 53 -8.22 11.04 -5.16
C GLY A 53 -7.57 10.14 -6.21
N VAL A 54 -7.08 8.97 -5.82
CA VAL A 54 -6.49 7.98 -6.75
C VAL A 54 -7.46 7.62 -7.87
N PHE A 55 -8.70 7.27 -7.50
CA PHE A 55 -9.75 6.88 -8.44
C PHE A 55 -10.74 8.00 -8.79
N ALA A 56 -10.37 9.25 -8.49
CA ALA A 56 -11.21 10.40 -8.83
C ALA A 56 -11.22 10.64 -10.34
N ARG A 57 -12.28 11.26 -10.87
CA ARG A 57 -12.43 11.49 -12.32
C ARG A 57 -11.63 12.72 -12.77
N GLU A 58 -11.01 12.61 -13.94
CA GLU A 58 -10.39 13.72 -14.69
C GLU A 58 -9.47 14.59 -13.82
N ARG A 59 -9.82 15.87 -13.63
CA ARG A 59 -9.02 16.89 -12.93
C ARG A 59 -8.88 16.65 -11.44
N ALA A 60 -9.75 15.84 -10.85
CA ALA A 60 -9.66 15.47 -9.45
C ALA A 60 -8.69 14.30 -9.21
N SER A 61 -8.34 13.54 -10.27
CA SER A 61 -7.38 12.43 -10.15
C SER A 61 -5.99 12.92 -9.77
N VAL A 62 -5.32 12.17 -8.91
CA VAL A 62 -3.91 12.44 -8.55
C VAL A 62 -2.99 12.36 -9.78
N ASP A 63 -3.26 11.43 -10.70
CA ASP A 63 -2.52 11.29 -11.96
C ASP A 63 -2.61 12.56 -12.81
N HIS A 64 -3.79 13.18 -12.92
CA HIS A 64 -3.95 14.45 -13.63
C HIS A 64 -3.25 15.60 -12.90
N ARG A 65 -3.38 15.67 -11.58
CA ARG A 65 -2.78 16.73 -10.75
C ARG A 65 -1.25 16.71 -10.78
N LEU A 66 -0.64 15.53 -10.93
CA LEU A 66 0.82 15.34 -10.98
C LEU A 66 1.37 15.23 -12.41
N ARG A 67 0.55 15.48 -13.43
CA ARG A 67 0.98 15.39 -14.84
C ARG A 67 2.19 16.27 -15.17
N GLU A 68 2.30 17.43 -14.54
CA GLU A 68 3.41 18.38 -14.74
C GLU A 68 4.57 18.17 -13.73
N ALA A 69 4.48 17.15 -12.87
CA ALA A 69 5.47 16.82 -11.86
C ALA A 69 5.84 15.32 -11.92
N PRO A 70 6.50 14.87 -13.01
CA PRO A 70 6.80 13.45 -13.22
C PRO A 70 7.64 12.84 -12.09
N ASP A 71 8.62 13.57 -11.55
CA ASP A 71 9.47 13.08 -10.45
C ASP A 71 8.64 12.72 -9.19
N VAL A 72 7.62 13.52 -8.90
CA VAL A 72 6.73 13.31 -7.75
C VAL A 72 5.80 12.13 -8.02
N ARG A 73 5.26 12.04 -9.23
CA ARG A 73 4.43 10.90 -9.66
C ARG A 73 5.20 9.59 -9.53
N ASP A 74 6.42 9.55 -10.05
CA ASP A 74 7.27 8.36 -10.06
C ASP A 74 7.67 7.97 -8.63
N ALA A 75 7.88 8.94 -7.72
CA ALA A 75 8.09 8.67 -6.31
C ALA A 75 6.85 8.06 -5.61
N VAL A 76 5.64 8.52 -5.94
CA VAL A 76 4.40 7.92 -5.42
C VAL A 76 4.22 6.50 -5.94
N ILE A 77 4.47 6.26 -7.23
CA ILE A 77 4.42 4.93 -7.85
C ILE A 77 5.42 4.00 -7.16
N GLY A 78 6.68 4.40 -7.01
CA GLY A 78 7.69 3.56 -6.36
C GLY A 78 7.35 3.20 -4.91
N LEU A 79 6.70 4.11 -4.17
CA LEU A 79 6.19 3.80 -2.82
C LEU A 79 5.02 2.81 -2.86
N LEU A 80 4.13 2.90 -3.85
CA LEU A 80 3.03 1.94 -4.04
C LEU A 80 3.53 0.56 -4.46
N GLU A 81 4.54 0.50 -5.32
CA GLU A 81 5.21 -0.75 -5.70
C GLU A 81 5.90 -1.39 -4.50
N THR A 82 6.64 -0.60 -3.72
CA THR A 82 7.26 -1.09 -2.47
C THR A 82 6.20 -1.61 -1.48
N LEU A 83 5.07 -0.92 -1.38
CA LEU A 83 3.93 -1.36 -0.57
C LEU A 83 3.36 -2.69 -1.06
N ALA A 84 3.15 -2.84 -2.37
CA ALA A 84 2.67 -4.08 -2.96
C ALA A 84 3.64 -5.25 -2.68
N ASP A 85 4.95 -5.03 -2.86
CA ASP A 85 5.99 -6.02 -2.57
C ASP A 85 5.96 -6.46 -1.09
N SER A 86 5.84 -5.51 -0.16
CA SER A 86 5.74 -5.79 1.28
C SER A 86 4.47 -6.57 1.63
N VAL A 87 3.33 -6.25 1.02
CA VAL A 87 2.07 -7.00 1.18
C VAL A 87 2.17 -8.40 0.58
N GLN A 88 2.84 -8.56 -0.55
CA GLN A 88 3.10 -9.86 -1.17
C GLN A 88 4.01 -10.72 -0.29
N ASN A 89 5.07 -10.14 0.27
CA ASN A 89 5.95 -10.83 1.23
C ASN A 89 5.20 -11.27 2.50
N CYS A 90 4.30 -10.42 3.00
CA CYS A 90 3.40 -10.79 4.10
C CYS A 90 2.53 -12.00 3.71
N SER A 91 1.93 -11.97 2.51
CA SER A 91 1.11 -13.06 1.99
C SER A 91 1.88 -14.37 1.84
N LEU A 92 3.12 -14.33 1.34
CA LEU A 92 4.00 -15.50 1.24
C LEU A 92 4.32 -16.08 2.63
N THR A 93 4.56 -15.20 3.60
CA THR A 93 4.74 -15.61 5.00
C THR A 93 3.49 -16.29 5.51
N LEU A 94 2.31 -15.68 5.37
CA LEU A 94 1.03 -16.26 5.80
C LEU A 94 0.76 -17.63 5.15
N GLN A 95 1.06 -17.78 3.86
CA GLN A 95 0.93 -19.05 3.15
C GLN A 95 1.86 -20.13 3.72
N SER A 96 3.13 -19.79 3.96
CA SER A 96 4.07 -20.71 4.58
C SER A 96 3.61 -21.18 5.97
N ILE A 97 2.93 -20.33 6.74
CA ILE A 97 2.36 -20.69 8.04
C ILE A 97 1.15 -21.60 7.88
N LEU A 98 0.27 -21.33 6.92
CA LEU A 98 -0.86 -22.19 6.59
C LEU A 98 -0.40 -23.60 6.23
N ASP A 99 0.65 -23.70 5.41
CA ASP A 99 1.23 -24.97 4.99
C ASP A 99 1.93 -25.70 6.15
N SER A 100 2.62 -24.94 7.01
CA SER A 100 3.36 -25.46 8.18
C SER A 100 2.52 -25.63 9.43
N ARG A 101 1.24 -25.21 9.47
CA ARG A 101 0.35 -25.33 10.65
C ARG A 101 0.18 -26.79 11.13
N LYS A 102 0.55 -27.76 10.30
CA LYS A 102 0.62 -29.17 10.67
C LYS A 102 1.80 -29.52 11.60
N GLU A 103 2.72 -28.59 11.84
CA GLU A 103 3.92 -28.78 12.65
C GLU A 103 3.91 -27.95 13.96
N THR A 104 4.84 -28.30 14.85
CA THR A 104 4.98 -27.91 16.27
C THR A 104 4.75 -26.44 16.63
N ALA A 105 4.29 -26.19 17.88
CA ALA A 105 3.95 -24.88 18.43
C ALA A 105 5.06 -23.81 18.38
N GLU A 106 6.34 -24.21 18.43
CA GLU A 106 7.48 -23.29 18.37
C GLU A 106 7.64 -22.64 16.97
N SER A 107 7.40 -23.42 15.91
CA SER A 107 7.39 -22.95 14.53
C SER A 107 6.28 -21.91 14.31
N LEU A 108 5.12 -22.10 14.95
CA LEU A 108 3.97 -21.20 14.87
C LEU A 108 4.27 -19.83 15.50
N SER A 109 4.96 -19.79 16.65
CA SER A 109 5.31 -18.53 17.32
C SER A 109 6.30 -17.68 16.51
N ILE A 110 7.32 -18.30 15.92
CA ILE A 110 8.29 -17.60 15.04
C ILE A 110 7.58 -17.04 13.81
N ALA A 111 6.66 -17.83 13.25
CA ALA A 111 5.81 -17.46 12.14
C ALA A 111 4.94 -16.23 12.44
N GLU A 112 4.21 -16.22 13.56
CA GLU A 112 3.40 -15.08 14.00
C GLU A 112 4.23 -13.80 14.17
N ALA A 113 5.45 -13.92 14.72
CA ALA A 113 6.36 -12.79 14.84
C ALA A 113 6.76 -12.20 13.49
N ARG A 114 6.95 -13.03 12.45
CA ARG A 114 7.25 -12.60 11.07
C ARG A 114 6.06 -11.90 10.41
N VAL A 115 4.84 -12.35 10.67
CA VAL A 115 3.62 -11.66 10.18
C VAL A 115 3.54 -10.28 10.82
N SER A 116 3.70 -10.21 12.15
CA SER A 116 3.71 -8.94 12.89
C SER A 116 4.78 -7.95 12.39
N SER A 117 5.98 -8.41 12.05
CA SER A 117 7.01 -7.54 11.46
C SER A 117 6.65 -7.07 10.05
N SER A 118 6.05 -7.94 9.24
CA SER A 118 5.59 -7.60 7.88
C SER A 118 4.48 -6.56 7.91
N VAL A 119 3.48 -6.72 8.78
CA VAL A 119 2.41 -5.72 8.98
C VAL A 119 2.99 -4.37 9.42
N ARG A 120 4.03 -4.37 10.26
CA ARG A 120 4.69 -3.12 10.69
C ARG A 120 5.42 -2.43 9.54
N ALA A 121 6.05 -3.19 8.63
CA ALA A 121 6.68 -2.62 7.44
C ALA A 121 5.65 -1.94 6.54
N ILE A 122 4.53 -2.63 6.27
CA ILE A 122 3.38 -2.10 5.53
C ILE A 122 2.88 -0.78 6.15
N ALA A 123 2.72 -0.73 7.48
CA ALA A 123 2.30 0.48 8.19
C ALA A 123 3.29 1.65 7.99
N GLY A 124 4.60 1.35 7.94
CA GLY A 124 5.65 2.33 7.67
C GLY A 124 5.55 2.92 6.27
N GLU A 125 5.30 2.09 5.26
CA GLU A 125 5.14 2.51 3.86
C GLU A 125 3.88 3.35 3.67
N ILE A 126 2.75 2.95 4.26
CA ILE A 126 1.52 3.77 4.28
C ILE A 126 1.80 5.13 4.93
N HIS A 127 2.57 5.18 6.03
CA HIS A 127 2.94 6.43 6.65
C HIS A 127 3.79 7.33 5.73
N LEU A 128 4.73 6.74 4.97
CA LEU A 128 5.52 7.48 3.98
C LEU A 128 4.65 8.03 2.84
N LEU A 129 3.67 7.26 2.36
CA LEU A 129 2.68 7.73 1.39
C LEU A 129 1.90 8.94 1.93
N TYR A 130 1.40 8.88 3.16
CA TYR A 130 0.74 10.02 3.80
C TYR A 130 1.65 11.25 3.92
N ARG A 131 2.92 11.06 4.28
CA ARG A 131 3.89 12.15 4.36
C ARG A 131 4.14 12.77 2.99
N LEU A 132 4.33 11.96 1.96
CA LEU A 132 4.54 12.46 0.59
C LEU A 132 3.31 13.23 0.10
N SER A 133 2.11 12.66 0.27
CA SER A 133 0.84 13.31 -0.08
C SER A 133 0.64 14.65 0.63
N ASN A 134 0.98 14.73 1.92
CA ASN A 134 0.91 15.97 2.68
C ASN A 134 1.93 17.02 2.21
N THR A 135 3.14 16.59 1.85
CA THR A 135 4.17 17.47 1.26
C THR A 135 3.71 18.02 -0.08
N ILE A 136 3.15 17.18 -0.96
CA ILE A 136 2.55 17.61 -2.24
C ILE A 136 1.46 18.65 -2.01
N ARG A 137 0.55 18.39 -1.06
CA ARG A 137 -0.54 19.31 -0.73
C ARG A 137 -0.02 20.64 -0.17
N ARG A 138 1.07 20.65 0.60
CA ARG A 138 1.69 21.87 1.13
C ARG A 138 2.41 22.67 0.05
N ALA A 139 3.27 22.02 -0.74
CA ALA A 139 4.01 22.67 -1.83
C ALA A 139 3.07 23.28 -2.88
N GLY A 140 1.94 22.62 -3.16
CA GLY A 140 0.90 23.16 -4.04
C GLY A 140 0.19 24.41 -3.48
N ARG A 141 0.05 24.54 -2.15
CA ARG A 141 -0.52 25.74 -1.50
C ARG A 141 0.47 26.90 -1.45
N GLU A 142 1.75 26.64 -1.18
CA GLU A 142 2.80 27.66 -1.17
C GLU A 142 3.02 28.25 -2.57
N SER A 143 2.96 27.42 -3.62
CA SER A 143 3.07 27.88 -5.02
C SER A 143 1.92 28.81 -5.47
N GLN A 144 0.74 28.68 -4.86
CA GLN A 144 -0.41 29.57 -5.13
C GLN A 144 -0.33 30.89 -4.35
N ASN A 145 0.36 30.92 -3.21
CA ASN A 145 0.46 32.09 -2.34
C ASN A 145 1.54 33.10 -2.78
N ILE A 146 2.43 32.71 -3.71
CA ILE A 146 3.48 33.58 -4.28
C ILE A 146 2.97 34.36 -5.51
N ARG A 147 1.74 34.08 -5.98
CA ARG A 147 1.11 34.74 -7.13
C ARG A 147 0.08 35.82 -6.75
N CYS A 148 0.07 36.27 -5.50
CA CYS A 148 -0.72 37.42 -5.04
C CYS A 148 0.16 38.63 -4.79
#